data_AF-A0A5C3QMX0-F1
#
_entry.id   AF-A0A5C3QMX0-F1
#
_cell.length_a   1.000
_cell.length_b   1.000
_cell.length_c   1.000
_cell.angle_alpha   90.00
_cell.angle_beta   90.00
_cell.angle_gamma   90.00
#
_symmetry.space_group_name_H-M   'P 1'
#
loop_
_entity.id
_entity.type
_entity.pdbx_description
1 polymer ?
#
loop_
_entity_poly.entity_id
_entity_poly.type
_entity_poly.pdbx_seq_one_letter_code
_entity_poly.pdbx_strand_id
1 'polypeptide(L)'
;MSKRSGIQEEVLNLYRRALRLVTKKPVENQHRFLLFIRYTFRTQAQTVRKRDMAAIEHLVRKGTRTLDMYEDPAVKDCHVSDTMRQWEKDKGISIRRYGQATPRS
;
A
#
# COMPACT_ATOMS: atom_id res chain seq x y z
N MET A 1 -19.22 -8.52 -17.20
CA MET A 1 -18.18 -8.40 -16.15
C MET A 1 -17.36 -9.68 -16.15
N SER A 2 -16.05 -9.61 -16.39
CA SER A 2 -15.21 -10.82 -16.33
C SER A 2 -15.08 -11.30 -14.88
N LYS A 3 -15.30 -12.60 -14.66
CA LYS A 3 -15.15 -13.22 -13.34
C LYS A 3 -13.67 -13.19 -12.95
N ARG A 4 -13.34 -12.51 -11.85
CA ARG A 4 -11.98 -12.50 -11.30
C ARG A 4 -11.69 -13.89 -10.75
N SER A 5 -10.45 -14.37 -10.89
CA SER A 5 -10.04 -15.59 -10.18
C SER A 5 -9.98 -15.33 -8.67
N GLY A 6 -10.11 -16.37 -7.85
CA GLY A 6 -10.09 -16.22 -6.38
C GLY A 6 -8.86 -15.45 -5.89
N ILE A 7 -7.68 -15.79 -6.42
CA ILE A 7 -6.43 -15.09 -6.06
C ILE A 7 -6.40 -13.62 -6.51
N GLN A 8 -7.02 -13.26 -7.63
CA GLN A 8 -7.12 -11.85 -8.04
C GLN A 8 -8.03 -11.08 -7.08
N GLU A 9 -9.09 -11.71 -6.61
CA GLU A 9 -9.99 -11.11 -5.62
C GLU A 9 -9.29 -10.92 -4.26
N GLU A 10 -8.51 -11.91 -3.81
CA GLU A 10 -7.69 -11.82 -2.60
C GLU A 10 -6.69 -10.65 -2.67
N VAL A 11 -5.96 -10.51 -3.78
CA VAL A 11 -5.00 -9.39 -3.97
C VAL A 11 -5.71 -8.04 -3.88
N LEU A 12 -6.89 -7.91 -4.51
CA LEU A 12 -7.65 -6.66 -4.47
C LEU A 12 -8.23 -6.38 -3.08
N ASN A 13 -8.70 -7.41 -2.38
CA ASN A 13 -9.21 -7.27 -1.01
C ASN A 13 -8.10 -6.86 -0.06
N LEU A 14 -6.91 -7.44 -0.20
CA LEU A 14 -5.72 -7.06 0.55
C LEU A 14 -5.34 -5.60 0.30
N TYR A 15 -5.33 -5.16 -0.97
CA TYR A 15 -5.03 -3.76 -1.31
C TYR A 15 -6.05 -2.78 -0.72
N ARG A 16 -7.36 -3.09 -0.80
CA ARG A 16 -8.40 -2.24 -0.20
C ARG A 16 -8.30 -2.20 1.32
N ARG A 17 -8.00 -3.33 1.97
CA ARG A 17 -7.75 -3.40 3.42
C ARG A 17 -6.57 -2.51 3.80
N ALA A 18 -5.47 -2.58 3.05
CA ALA A 18 -4.31 -1.72 3.26
C ALA A 18 -4.67 -0.23 3.19
N LEU A 19 -5.45 0.19 2.19
CA LEU A 19 -5.89 1.60 2.08
C LEU A 19 -6.79 2.05 3.24
N ARG A 20 -7.68 1.18 3.72
CA ARG A 20 -8.50 1.46 4.92
C ARG A 20 -7.68 1.52 6.20
N LEU A 21 -6.59 0.77 6.28
CA LEU A 21 -5.65 0.83 7.41
C LEU A 21 -5.00 2.21 7.47
N VAL A 22 -4.56 2.75 6.32
CA VAL A 22 -3.94 4.08 6.24
C VAL A 22 -4.82 5.14 6.88
N THR A 23 -6.12 5.14 6.62
CA THR A 23 -7.04 6.16 7.17
C THR A 23 -7.20 6.10 8.69
N LYS A 24 -6.78 5.00 9.33
CA LYS A 24 -6.79 4.84 10.78
C LYS A 24 -5.50 5.32 11.45
N LYS A 25 -4.47 5.67 10.67
CA LYS A 25 -3.17 6.15 11.19
C LYS A 25 -3.18 7.67 11.39
N PRO A 26 -2.28 8.21 12.25
CA PRO A 26 -2.16 9.66 12.44
C PRO A 26 -1.95 10.37 11.10
N VAL A 27 -2.66 11.48 10.87
CA VAL A 27 -2.75 12.18 9.58
C VAL A 27 -1.37 12.54 9.03
N GLU A 28 -0.48 12.99 9.91
CA GLU A 28 0.91 13.33 9.63
C GLU A 28 1.72 12.14 9.08
N ASN A 29 1.38 10.91 9.43
CA ASN A 29 2.11 9.71 9.01
C ASN A 29 1.40 8.93 7.88
N GLN A 30 0.13 9.22 7.58
CA GLN A 30 -0.65 8.49 6.55
C GLN A 30 0.05 8.45 5.19
N HIS A 31 0.74 9.53 4.80
CA HIS A 31 1.46 9.62 3.54
C HIS A 31 2.56 8.53 3.42
N ARG A 32 3.23 8.20 4.52
CA ARG A 32 4.30 7.18 4.56
C ARG A 32 3.73 5.79 4.35
N PHE A 33 2.64 5.46 5.04
CA PHE A 33 1.95 4.18 4.84
C PHE A 33 1.42 4.04 3.42
N LEU A 34 0.82 5.10 2.87
CA LEU A 34 0.29 5.12 1.51
C LEU A 34 1.41 4.89 0.48
N LEU A 35 2.55 5.56 0.64
CA LEU A 35 3.71 5.38 -0.23
C LEU A 35 4.24 3.94 -0.13
N PHE A 36 4.44 3.42 1.07
CA PHE A 36 4.88 2.05 1.30
C PHE A 36 3.96 1.03 0.60
N ILE A 37 2.64 1.16 0.77
CA ILE A 37 1.65 0.26 0.16
C ILE A 37 1.71 0.36 -1.37
N ARG A 38 1.65 1.59 -1.92
CA ARG A 38 1.64 1.79 -3.37
C ARG A 38 2.91 1.26 -4.03
N TYR A 39 4.07 1.59 -3.45
CA TYR A 39 5.35 1.08 -3.91
C TYR A 39 5.37 -0.44 -3.90
N THR A 40 5.02 -1.07 -2.76
CA THR A 40 5.06 -2.52 -2.61
C THR A 40 4.19 -3.23 -3.64
N PHE A 41 2.92 -2.84 -3.77
CA PHE A 41 2.02 -3.48 -4.74
C PHE A 41 2.49 -3.29 -6.18
N ARG A 42 3.00 -2.10 -6.53
CA ARG A 42 3.48 -1.81 -7.89
C ARG A 42 4.74 -2.59 -8.23
N THR A 43 5.71 -2.61 -7.33
CA THR A 43 6.98 -3.34 -7.52
C THR A 43 6.69 -4.84 -7.65
N GLN A 44 5.91 -5.41 -6.73
CA GLN A 44 5.59 -6.85 -6.78
C GLN A 44 4.80 -7.23 -8.04
N ALA A 45 3.85 -6.40 -8.48
CA ALA A 45 3.11 -6.63 -9.72
C ALA A 45 3.98 -6.58 -10.98
N GLN A 46 5.13 -5.90 -10.94
CA GLN A 46 6.11 -5.87 -12.04
C GLN A 46 7.06 -7.07 -11.99
N THR A 47 7.39 -7.56 -10.78
CA THR A 47 8.34 -8.66 -10.60
C THR A 47 7.71 -10.04 -10.81
N VAL A 48 6.48 -10.25 -10.38
CA VAL A 48 5.82 -11.57 -10.47
C VAL A 48 5.07 -11.77 -11.79
N ARG A 49 5.22 -12.96 -12.38
CA ARG A 49 4.47 -13.35 -13.58
C ARG A 49 3.03 -13.69 -13.23
N LYS A 50 2.07 -13.24 -14.04
CA LYS A 50 0.62 -13.48 -13.84
C LYS A 50 0.23 -14.97 -13.71
N ARG A 51 1.03 -15.88 -14.28
CA ARG A 51 0.80 -17.33 -14.26
C ARG A 51 1.39 -18.02 -13.02
N ASP A 52 2.22 -17.32 -12.26
CA ASP A 52 2.90 -17.88 -11.10
C ASP A 52 2.02 -17.71 -9.85
N MET A 53 0.99 -18.57 -9.77
CA MET A 53 -0.02 -18.47 -8.71
C MET A 53 0.58 -18.71 -7.33
N ALA A 54 1.55 -19.64 -7.21
CA ALA A 54 2.22 -19.93 -5.94
C ALA A 54 3.00 -18.73 -5.41
N ALA A 55 3.72 -18.00 -6.29
CA ALA A 55 4.41 -16.78 -5.91
C ALA A 55 3.42 -15.68 -5.49
N ILE A 56 2.33 -15.48 -6.23
CA ILE A 56 1.28 -14.50 -5.87
C ILE A 56 0.69 -14.84 -4.50
N GLU A 57 0.39 -16.11 -4.24
CA GLU A 57 -0.20 -16.54 -2.97
C GLU A 57 0.78 -16.31 -1.80
N HIS A 58 2.07 -16.62 -2.00
CA HIS A 58 3.10 -16.30 -1.03
C HIS A 58 3.16 -14.80 -0.72
N LEU A 59 3.08 -13.94 -1.74
CA LEU A 59 3.06 -12.49 -1.57
C LEU A 59 1.81 -12.00 -0.85
N VAL A 60 0.63 -12.57 -1.14
CA VAL A 60 -0.62 -12.27 -0.43
C VAL A 60 -0.51 -12.65 1.04
N ARG A 61 0.01 -13.85 1.35
CA ARG A 61 0.25 -14.30 2.73
C ARG A 61 1.22 -13.37 3.47
N LYS A 62 2.33 -12.99 2.82
CA LYS A 62 3.31 -12.05 3.38
C LYS A 62 2.69 -10.68 3.65
N GLY A 63 1.98 -10.12 2.67
CA GLY A 63 1.33 -8.82 2.79
C GLY A 63 0.25 -8.80 3.87
N THR A 64 -0.51 -9.89 4.02
CA THR A 64 -1.50 -10.05 5.09
C THR A 64 -0.85 -9.92 6.47
N ARG A 65 0.24 -10.67 6.71
CA ARG A 65 0.99 -10.58 7.99
C ARG A 65 1.54 -9.18 8.25
N THR A 66 2.06 -8.52 7.21
CA THR A 66 2.52 -7.12 7.32
C THR A 66 1.38 -6.18 7.70
N LEU A 67 0.19 -6.33 7.12
CA LEU A 67 -0.96 -5.52 7.49
C LEU A 67 -1.46 -5.82 8.89
N ASP A 68 -1.51 -7.08 9.30
CA ASP A 68 -1.95 -7.45 10.66
C ASP A 68 -1.09 -6.76 11.72
N MET A 69 0.23 -6.73 11.52
CA MET A 69 1.15 -5.96 12.38
C MET A 69 0.86 -4.45 12.34
N TYR A 70 0.61 -3.90 11.15
CA TYR A 70 0.28 -2.48 11.02
C TYR A 70 -1.13 -2.13 11.48
N GLU A 71 -2.04 -3.07 11.72
CA GLU A 71 -3.36 -2.77 12.27
C GLU A 71 -3.32 -2.47 13.76
N ASP A 72 -2.26 -2.88 14.46
CA ASP A 72 -2.03 -2.54 15.85
C ASP A 72 -2.06 -0.99 16.04
N PRO A 73 -2.93 -0.47 16.92
CA PRO A 73 -3.00 0.95 17.24
C PRO A 73 -1.70 1.54 17.80
N ALA A 74 -0.84 0.72 18.41
CA ALA A 74 0.47 1.14 18.90
C ALA A 74 1.43 1.50 17.76
N VAL A 75 1.25 0.92 16.58
CA VAL A 75 2.09 1.20 15.41
C VAL A 75 1.59 2.46 14.69
N LYS A 76 2.21 3.59 14.99
CA LYS A 76 1.79 4.92 14.50
C LYS A 76 2.53 5.41 13.24
N ASP A 77 3.62 4.73 12.87
CA ASP A 77 4.49 5.14 11.76
C ASP A 77 5.06 3.90 11.04
N CYS A 78 5.56 4.10 9.82
CA CYS A 78 6.25 3.07 9.05
C CYS A 78 7.54 3.62 8.40
N HIS A 79 8.52 2.74 8.25
CA HIS A 79 9.76 3.08 7.55
C HIS A 79 9.50 3.23 6.05
N VAL A 80 10.07 4.29 5.47
CA VAL A 80 10.06 4.56 4.02
C VAL A 80 11.50 4.82 3.61
N SER A 81 12.02 3.97 2.71
CA SER A 81 13.40 4.09 2.22
C SER A 81 13.54 5.18 1.17
N ASP A 82 14.77 5.62 0.93
CA ASP A 82 15.07 6.64 -0.10
C ASP A 82 14.66 6.19 -1.50
N THR A 83 14.77 4.89 -1.79
CA THR A 83 14.27 4.31 -3.04
C THR A 83 12.76 4.52 -3.22
N MET A 84 11.97 4.38 -2.13
CA MET A 84 10.53 4.63 -2.19
C MET A 84 10.22 6.10 -2.41
N ARG A 85 10.95 6.99 -1.74
CA ARG A 85 10.81 8.45 -1.92
C ARG A 85 11.17 8.87 -3.34
N GLN A 86 12.22 8.28 -3.91
CA GLN A 86 12.61 8.56 -5.28
C GLN A 86 11.55 8.04 -6.27
N TRP A 87 11.03 6.83 -6.04
CA TRP A 87 9.95 6.27 -6.86
C TRP A 87 8.69 7.16 -6.87
N GLU A 88 8.35 7.79 -5.75
CA GLU A 88 7.24 8.75 -5.66
C GLU A 88 7.49 9.99 -6.54
N LYS A 89 8.70 10.57 -6.45
CA LYS A 89 9.13 11.71 -7.28
C LYS A 89 9.08 11.36 -8.77
N ASP A 90 9.66 10.23 -9.16
CA ASP A 90 9.79 9.80 -10.55
C ASP A 90 8.44 9.55 -11.21
N LYS A 91 7.45 9.05 -10.45
CA LYS A 91 6.11 8.79 -10.99
C LYS A 91 5.27 10.06 -11.16
N GLY A 92 5.78 11.23 -10.74
CA GLY A 92 4.99 12.45 -10.69
C GLY A 92 3.73 12.29 -9.84
N ILE A 93 3.69 11.28 -8.95
CA ILE A 93 2.63 11.08 -7.98
C ILE A 93 2.93 12.09 -6.88
N SER A 94 2.79 13.37 -7.19
CA SER A 94 2.54 14.37 -6.18
C SER A 94 1.26 13.89 -5.49
N ILE A 95 1.38 13.40 -4.26
CA ILE A 95 0.23 13.28 -3.38
C ILE A 95 -0.29 14.70 -3.24
N ARG A 96 -1.17 15.13 -4.15
CA ARG A 96 -1.91 16.37 -4.00
C ARG A 96 -2.66 16.25 -2.67
N ARG A 97 -2.16 16.96 -1.67
CA ARG A 97 -2.80 17.27 -0.39
C ARG A 97 -3.39 16.07 0.37
N TYR A 98 -2.55 15.35 1.09
CA TYR A 98 -2.95 14.86 2.42
C TYR A 98 -2.04 15.56 3.42
N GLY A 99 -2.54 16.62 4.08
CA GLY A 99 -1.86 17.25 5.22
C GLY A 99 -1.47 18.74 5.12
N GLN A 100 -1.76 19.44 4.02
CA GLN A 100 -1.73 20.93 4.06
C GLN A 100 -3.14 21.40 4.42
N ALA A 101 -3.34 21.69 5.72
CA ALA A 101 -4.45 22.53 6.15
C ALA A 101 -4.40 23.83 5.34
N THR A 102 -5.40 24.05 4.49
CA THR A 102 -5.66 25.39 3.97
C THR A 102 -6.15 26.24 5.15
N PRO A 103 -5.48 27.35 5.52
CA PRO A 103 -6.15 28.36 6.31
C PRO A 103 -7.34 28.82 5.48
N ARG A 104 -8.57 28.62 5.98
CA ARG A 104 -9.71 29.38 5.50
C ARG A 104 -9.46 30.81 5.96
N SER A 105 -9.06 31.67 5.03
CA SER A 105 -9.27 33.11 5.12
C SER A 105 -10.61 33.45 4.51
#